data_AF-A0A963JIH8-F1
#
_entry.id   AF-A0A963JIH8-F1
#
_cell.length_a   1.000
_cell.length_b   1.000
_cell.length_c   1.000
_cell.angle_alpha   90.00
_cell.angle_beta   90.00
_cell.angle_gamma   90.00
#
_symmetry.space_group_name_H-M   'P 1'
#
loop_
_entity.id
_entity.type
_entity.pdbx_description
1 polymer ?
#
loop_
_entity_poly.entity_id
_entity_poly.type
_entity_poly.pdbx_seq_one_letter_code
_entity_poly.pdbx_strand_id
1 'polypeptide(L)'
;MTITLPRIALGTWPSSRAQRGGLARQRHHGVAALARTMLALACGVAALLAPPAGAADDVARAERLFADHCAVCHGVDRGGYIAPALNRDTTRLTASQVGARVIAGSATTLMPPHPTYDGTLSGRDRDRIARLVTTQPKSDPRWTIDDVRASLTVLVADESKLPARPSYPIADIADLMTVMVRGRHAAGDAARVVFVDGRTHETVGEVRTGWAPHLMDYHPRDPRWAYVRDDMGWVHKIDLHSLQTVRKVR
;
A
#
# COMPACT_ATOMS: atom_id res chain seq x y z
N MET A 1 6.17 -20.01 46.30
CA MET A 1 5.13 -20.96 46.75
C MET A 1 5.09 -22.07 45.71
N THR A 2 5.88 -23.11 45.94
CA THR A 2 6.32 -24.07 44.93
C THR A 2 5.62 -25.40 45.23
N ILE A 3 4.65 -25.79 44.41
CA ILE A 3 3.83 -26.99 44.65
C ILE A 3 4.51 -28.19 44.00
N THR A 4 4.91 -29.13 44.85
CA THR A 4 5.54 -30.41 44.55
C THR A 4 4.45 -31.45 44.25
N LEU A 5 4.54 -32.16 43.12
CA LEU A 5 3.66 -33.29 42.78
C LEU A 5 4.27 -34.63 43.27
N PRO A 6 3.46 -35.57 43.79
CA PRO A 6 3.98 -36.83 44.34
C PRO A 6 4.21 -37.92 43.28
N ARG A 7 5.23 -38.75 43.52
CA ARG A 7 5.60 -39.95 42.76
C ARG A 7 4.58 -41.07 42.99
N ILE A 8 4.06 -41.65 41.90
CA ILE A 8 3.25 -42.87 41.93
C ILE A 8 4.17 -44.09 41.81
N ALA A 9 3.91 -45.07 42.68
CA ALA A 9 4.70 -46.27 42.91
C ALA A 9 4.54 -47.33 41.82
N LEU A 10 5.62 -48.10 41.65
CA LEU A 10 5.78 -49.24 40.77
C LEU A 10 5.00 -50.45 41.30
N GLY A 11 4.06 -50.97 40.51
CA GLY A 11 3.42 -52.27 40.73
C GLY A 11 4.16 -53.37 39.97
N THR A 12 4.71 -54.33 40.71
CA THR A 12 5.37 -55.55 40.21
C THR A 12 4.35 -56.58 39.73
N TRP A 13 4.52 -57.12 38.53
CA TRP A 13 3.77 -58.29 38.03
C TRP A 13 4.68 -59.53 37.98
N PRO A 14 4.14 -60.73 38.28
CA PRO A 14 4.93 -61.94 38.47
C PRO A 14 5.35 -62.59 37.15
N SER A 15 6.51 -63.23 37.24
CA SER A 15 7.19 -64.00 36.21
C SER A 15 6.50 -65.32 35.88
N SER A 16 6.26 -65.59 34.59
CA SER A 16 6.07 -66.94 34.06
C SER A 16 7.13 -67.24 33.01
N ARG A 17 7.95 -68.26 33.30
CA ARG A 17 9.02 -68.79 32.45
C ARG A 17 8.48 -69.92 31.56
N ALA A 18 9.10 -70.04 30.38
CA ALA A 18 9.02 -71.10 29.37
C ALA A 18 7.85 -70.93 28.37
N GLN A 19 8.03 -71.08 27.06
CA GLN A 19 8.82 -72.09 26.36
C GLN A 19 9.46 -71.54 25.07
N ARG A 20 10.61 -72.11 24.70
CA ARG A 20 11.29 -71.86 23.42
C ARG A 20 10.54 -72.59 22.32
N GLY A 21 10.09 -71.86 21.31
CA GLY A 21 9.63 -72.38 20.03
C GLY A 21 10.25 -71.56 18.92
N GLY A 22 11.20 -72.15 18.19
CA GLY A 22 11.81 -71.52 17.02
C GLY A 22 10.82 -71.50 15.87
N LEU A 23 10.55 -70.31 15.31
CA LEU A 23 9.89 -70.16 14.02
C LEU A 23 10.58 -69.07 13.22
N ALA A 24 10.67 -69.36 11.93
CA ALA A 24 11.58 -68.79 10.96
C ALA A 24 11.45 -67.26 10.78
N ARG A 25 12.61 -66.65 10.49
CA ARG A 25 12.77 -65.27 10.07
C ARG A 25 12.08 -65.05 8.71
N GLN A 26 10.78 -64.76 8.70
CA GLN A 26 10.09 -64.33 7.50
C GLN A 26 10.52 -62.90 7.14
N ARG A 27 11.06 -62.76 5.94
CA ARG A 27 11.57 -61.51 5.39
C ARG A 27 10.41 -60.60 4.97
N HIS A 28 10.14 -59.55 5.74
CA HIS A 28 9.20 -58.48 5.36
C HIS A 28 9.82 -57.55 4.29
N HIS A 29 9.88 -58.00 3.04
CA HIS A 29 10.35 -57.16 1.91
C HIS A 29 9.22 -56.54 1.07
N GLY A 30 7.94 -56.86 1.34
CA GLY A 30 6.81 -56.41 0.51
C GLY A 30 6.09 -55.11 0.95
N VAL A 31 5.97 -54.85 2.25
CA VAL A 31 5.11 -53.75 2.76
C VAL A 31 5.79 -52.37 2.64
N ALA A 32 7.13 -52.33 2.73
CA ALA A 32 7.89 -51.09 2.61
C ALA A 32 7.93 -50.53 1.17
N ALA A 33 7.71 -51.36 0.15
CA ALA A 33 7.72 -50.91 -1.25
C ALA A 33 6.45 -50.15 -1.62
N LEU A 34 5.29 -50.57 -1.11
CA LEU A 34 3.98 -49.95 -1.37
C LEU A 34 3.79 -48.60 -0.64
N ALA A 35 4.36 -48.44 0.56
CA ALA A 35 4.33 -47.17 1.28
C ALA A 35 5.21 -46.09 0.63
N ARG A 36 6.32 -46.50 -0.02
CA ARG A 36 7.23 -45.58 -0.72
C ARG A 36 6.68 -45.09 -2.06
N THR A 37 5.90 -45.91 -2.76
CA THR A 37 5.24 -45.50 -4.01
C THR A 37 4.05 -44.56 -3.79
N MET A 38 3.28 -44.73 -2.71
CA MET A 38 2.19 -43.78 -2.38
C MET A 38 2.70 -42.39 -1.95
N LEU A 39 3.81 -42.32 -1.22
CA LEU A 39 4.42 -41.04 -0.82
C LEU A 39 5.09 -40.31 -2.00
N ALA A 40 5.68 -41.05 -2.95
CA ALA A 40 6.24 -40.48 -4.18
C ALA A 40 5.15 -39.92 -5.11
N LEU A 41 3.97 -40.57 -5.17
CA LEU A 41 2.83 -40.07 -5.95
C LEU A 41 2.22 -38.80 -5.33
N ALA A 42 2.12 -38.72 -4.00
CA ALA A 42 1.61 -37.54 -3.30
C ALA A 42 2.54 -36.30 -3.44
N CYS A 43 3.87 -36.50 -3.40
CA CYS A 43 4.83 -35.42 -3.66
C CYS A 43 4.85 -34.98 -5.14
N GLY A 44 4.61 -35.90 -6.09
CA GLY A 44 4.52 -35.57 -7.51
C GLY A 44 3.30 -34.71 -7.85
N VAL A 45 2.14 -34.96 -7.23
CA VAL A 45 0.90 -34.20 -7.46
C VAL A 45 0.97 -32.79 -6.85
N ALA A 46 1.64 -32.62 -5.70
CA ALA A 46 1.83 -31.31 -5.09
C ALA A 46 2.74 -30.38 -5.93
N ALA A 47 3.74 -30.94 -6.63
CA ALA A 47 4.63 -30.18 -7.49
C ALA A 47 3.96 -29.68 -8.80
N LEU A 48 2.88 -30.32 -9.26
CA LEU A 48 2.10 -29.88 -10.43
C LEU A 48 1.12 -28.73 -10.13
N LEU A 49 0.82 -28.47 -8.84
CA LEU A 49 -0.13 -27.44 -8.41
C LEU A 49 0.55 -26.15 -7.93
N ALA A 50 1.88 -26.13 -7.84
CA ALA A 50 2.61 -24.92 -7.53
C ALA A 50 2.59 -23.97 -8.75
N PRO A 51 2.12 -22.71 -8.61
CA PRO A 51 2.22 -21.74 -9.69
C PRO A 51 3.70 -21.61 -10.09
N PRO A 52 3.99 -21.48 -11.40
CA PRO A 52 5.38 -21.35 -11.85
C PRO A 52 6.00 -20.15 -11.13
N ALA A 53 7.26 -20.29 -10.69
CA ALA A 53 7.93 -19.31 -9.84
C ALA A 53 7.94 -17.86 -10.39
N GLY A 54 7.68 -17.66 -11.69
CA GLY A 54 7.53 -16.33 -12.31
C GLY A 54 6.11 -15.73 -12.33
N ALA A 55 5.05 -16.48 -11.99
CA ALA A 55 3.68 -15.97 -12.05
C ALA A 55 3.38 -14.93 -10.96
N ALA A 56 3.91 -15.13 -9.75
CA ALA A 56 3.75 -14.18 -8.65
C ALA A 56 4.48 -12.85 -8.95
N ASP A 57 5.69 -12.92 -9.49
CA ASP A 57 6.46 -11.75 -9.92
C ASP A 57 5.80 -11.01 -11.09
N ASP A 58 5.12 -11.73 -11.99
CA ASP A 58 4.38 -11.13 -13.11
C ASP A 58 3.19 -10.30 -12.61
N VAL A 59 2.43 -10.83 -11.64
CA VAL A 59 1.31 -10.13 -11.01
C VAL A 59 1.79 -8.92 -10.21
N ALA A 60 2.83 -9.08 -9.38
CA ALA A 60 3.36 -7.96 -8.59
C ALA A 60 3.88 -6.82 -9.49
N ARG A 61 4.50 -7.16 -10.62
CA ARG A 61 4.92 -6.17 -11.62
C ARG A 61 3.71 -5.53 -12.31
N ALA A 62 2.69 -6.30 -12.65
CA ALA A 62 1.46 -5.77 -13.25
C ALA A 62 0.74 -4.80 -12.30
N GLU A 63 0.61 -5.14 -11.02
CA GLU A 63 -0.04 -4.28 -10.01
C GLU A 63 0.71 -2.95 -9.83
N ARG A 64 2.06 -2.97 -9.82
CA ARG A 64 2.85 -1.71 -9.80
C ARG A 64 2.61 -0.86 -11.04
N LEU A 65 2.70 -1.46 -12.24
CA LEU A 65 2.44 -0.74 -13.48
C LEU A 65 1.01 -0.19 -13.55
N PHE A 66 0.03 -0.94 -13.03
CA PHE A 66 -1.35 -0.47 -12.94
C PHE A 66 -1.47 0.71 -11.97
N ALA A 67 -0.82 0.65 -10.80
CA ALA A 67 -0.79 1.76 -9.85
C ALA A 67 -0.19 3.03 -10.48
N ASP A 68 0.91 2.89 -11.20
CA ASP A 68 1.65 4.02 -11.79
C ASP A 68 0.92 4.65 -12.99
N HIS A 69 0.18 3.86 -13.79
CA HIS A 69 -0.36 4.30 -15.07
C HIS A 69 -1.88 4.29 -15.21
N CYS A 70 -2.60 3.57 -14.36
CA CYS A 70 -4.04 3.32 -14.54
C CYS A 70 -4.88 3.69 -13.31
N ALA A 71 -4.34 3.53 -12.11
CA ALA A 71 -5.08 3.67 -10.85
C ALA A 71 -5.62 5.09 -10.60
N VAL A 72 -4.95 6.12 -11.13
CA VAL A 72 -5.42 7.52 -11.02
C VAL A 72 -6.83 7.71 -11.60
N CYS A 73 -7.20 6.93 -12.62
CA CYS A 73 -8.52 6.96 -13.23
C CYS A 73 -9.42 5.82 -12.75
N HIS A 74 -8.85 4.62 -12.60
CA HIS A 74 -9.60 3.37 -12.40
C HIS A 74 -9.61 2.87 -10.95
N GLY A 75 -9.00 3.60 -10.01
CA GLY A 75 -8.86 3.22 -8.61
C GLY A 75 -7.74 2.20 -8.38
N VAL A 76 -7.00 2.29 -7.27
CA VAL A 76 -5.90 1.34 -6.94
C VAL A 76 -6.41 -0.08 -6.69
N ASP A 77 -7.64 -0.19 -6.19
CA ASP A 77 -8.39 -1.41 -6.01
C ASP A 77 -9.07 -1.88 -7.30
N ARG A 78 -8.88 -1.18 -8.43
CA ARG A 78 -9.58 -1.42 -9.70
C ARG A 78 -11.11 -1.37 -9.57
N GLY A 79 -11.62 -0.72 -8.53
CA GLY A 79 -13.05 -0.53 -8.25
C GLY A 79 -13.71 0.57 -9.06
N GLY A 80 -12.92 1.35 -9.81
CA GLY A 80 -13.37 2.52 -10.55
C GLY A 80 -13.31 3.79 -9.69
N TYR A 81 -13.05 4.93 -10.33
CA TYR A 81 -13.04 6.25 -9.69
C TYR A 81 -13.70 7.26 -10.62
N ILE A 82 -12.91 7.99 -11.42
CA ILE A 82 -13.42 8.81 -12.52
C ILE A 82 -13.67 8.00 -13.79
N ALA A 83 -13.05 6.82 -13.90
CA ALA A 83 -13.24 5.87 -14.99
C ALA A 83 -13.83 4.54 -14.47
N PRO A 84 -14.40 3.71 -15.35
CA PRO A 84 -15.07 2.47 -14.95
C PRO A 84 -14.16 1.49 -14.20
N ALA A 85 -14.76 0.65 -13.36
CA ALA A 85 -14.05 -0.40 -12.65
C ALA A 85 -13.39 -1.42 -13.60
N LEU A 86 -12.17 -1.85 -13.29
CA LEU A 86 -11.34 -2.76 -14.08
C LEU A 86 -11.06 -4.08 -13.33
N ASN A 87 -12.13 -4.77 -12.97
CA ASN A 87 -12.10 -6.06 -12.30
C ASN A 87 -12.95 -7.09 -13.06
N ARG A 88 -12.90 -8.36 -12.67
CA ARG A 88 -13.62 -9.45 -13.35
C ARG A 88 -15.15 -9.30 -13.33
N ASP A 89 -15.70 -8.59 -12.34
CA ASP A 89 -17.15 -8.47 -12.17
C ASP A 89 -17.75 -7.45 -13.15
N THR A 90 -16.98 -6.42 -13.53
CA THR A 90 -17.40 -5.36 -14.47
C THR A 90 -16.79 -5.50 -15.86
N THR A 91 -15.55 -5.98 -15.96
CA THR A 91 -14.83 -6.06 -17.24
C THR A 91 -15.37 -7.23 -18.05
N ARG A 92 -15.90 -6.94 -19.24
CA ARG A 92 -16.37 -7.94 -20.22
C ARG A 92 -15.41 -8.14 -21.40
N LEU A 93 -14.30 -7.41 -21.40
CA LEU A 93 -13.28 -7.48 -22.44
C LEU A 93 -12.32 -8.64 -22.17
N THR A 94 -11.91 -9.33 -23.23
CA THR A 94 -10.78 -10.25 -23.19
C THR A 94 -9.46 -9.47 -23.01
N ALA A 95 -8.40 -10.13 -22.54
CA ALA A 95 -7.09 -9.49 -22.41
C ALA A 95 -6.61 -8.86 -23.73
N SER A 96 -6.88 -9.49 -24.88
CA SER A 96 -6.53 -8.91 -26.19
C SER A 96 -7.30 -7.61 -26.48
N GLN A 97 -8.59 -7.55 -26.13
CA GLN A 97 -9.40 -6.35 -26.31
C GLN A 97 -8.98 -5.23 -25.33
N VAL A 98 -8.61 -5.58 -24.10
CA VAL A 98 -8.03 -4.63 -23.14
C VAL A 98 -6.73 -4.06 -23.69
N GLY A 99 -5.82 -4.90 -24.19
CA GLY A 99 -4.57 -4.45 -24.81
C GLY A 99 -4.79 -3.49 -25.98
N ALA A 100 -5.74 -3.80 -26.87
CA ALA A 100 -6.11 -2.92 -27.97
C ALA A 100 -6.67 -1.57 -27.46
N ARG A 101 -7.49 -1.58 -26.40
CA ARG A 101 -8.04 -0.37 -25.78
C ARG A 101 -6.96 0.48 -25.11
N VAL A 102 -5.97 -0.13 -24.46
CA VAL A 102 -4.83 0.59 -23.87
C VAL A 102 -4.00 1.29 -24.96
N ILE A 103 -3.85 0.68 -26.14
CA ILE A 103 -3.13 1.30 -27.27
C ILE A 103 -3.96 2.43 -27.88
N ALA A 104 -5.22 2.17 -28.21
CA ALA A 104 -6.08 3.13 -28.91
C ALA A 104 -6.61 4.26 -28.00
N GLY A 105 -6.59 4.06 -26.68
CA GLY A 105 -7.35 4.88 -25.75
C GLY A 105 -8.86 4.70 -25.93
N SER A 106 -9.63 5.69 -25.49
CA SER A 106 -11.06 5.76 -25.79
C SER A 106 -11.44 7.17 -26.20
N ALA A 107 -11.83 7.31 -27.47
CA ALA A 107 -12.36 8.55 -28.01
C ALA A 107 -13.49 9.10 -27.13
N THR A 108 -13.59 10.43 -27.07
CA THR A 108 -14.58 11.17 -26.26
C THR A 108 -14.55 10.86 -24.76
N THR A 109 -13.44 10.34 -24.24
CA THR A 109 -13.21 10.13 -22.80
C THR A 109 -11.83 10.63 -22.41
N LEU A 110 -11.53 10.63 -21.10
CA LEU A 110 -10.19 10.95 -20.59
C LEU A 110 -9.18 9.80 -20.73
N MET A 111 -9.57 8.62 -21.25
CA MET A 111 -8.66 7.48 -21.39
C MET A 111 -7.66 7.72 -22.53
N PRO A 112 -6.37 7.97 -22.20
CA PRO A 112 -5.38 8.34 -23.20
C PRO A 112 -4.96 7.13 -24.05
N PRO A 113 -4.55 7.32 -25.32
CA PRO A 113 -3.88 6.28 -26.09
C PRO A 113 -2.47 6.02 -25.55
N HIS A 114 -1.96 4.80 -25.72
CA HIS A 114 -0.55 4.50 -25.45
C HIS A 114 0.31 4.70 -26.71
N PRO A 115 1.47 5.37 -26.62
CA PRO A 115 2.01 6.04 -25.43
C PRO A 115 1.41 7.45 -25.24
N THR A 116 1.18 7.84 -23.99
CA THR A 116 1.02 9.23 -23.57
C THR A 116 2.04 9.49 -22.44
N TYR A 117 2.38 10.76 -22.17
CA TYR A 117 3.53 11.26 -21.39
C TYR A 117 4.00 10.42 -20.17
N ASP A 118 5.33 10.47 -19.92
CA ASP A 118 6.12 9.88 -18.82
C ASP A 118 6.39 8.36 -18.82
N GLY A 119 6.17 7.66 -19.93
CA GLY A 119 6.87 6.39 -20.16
C GLY A 119 6.19 5.45 -21.15
N THR A 120 7.00 4.79 -21.97
CA THR A 120 6.52 3.75 -22.88
C THR A 120 6.46 2.41 -22.15
N LEU A 121 5.26 1.98 -21.77
CA LEU A 121 5.01 0.57 -21.46
C LEU A 121 5.48 -0.34 -22.62
N SER A 122 6.33 -1.31 -22.31
CA SER A 122 6.72 -2.33 -23.28
C SER A 122 5.51 -3.19 -23.67
N GLY A 123 5.57 -3.87 -24.83
CA GLY A 123 4.50 -4.80 -25.22
C GLY A 123 4.18 -5.82 -24.12
N ARG A 124 5.20 -6.39 -23.48
CA ARG A 124 5.03 -7.32 -22.35
C ARG A 124 4.36 -6.68 -21.14
N ASP A 125 4.59 -5.41 -20.88
CA ASP A 125 3.99 -4.69 -19.74
C ASP A 125 2.53 -4.37 -19.98
N ARG A 126 2.18 -4.01 -21.22
CA ARG A 126 0.79 -3.89 -21.64
C ARG A 126 0.05 -5.22 -21.52
N ASP A 127 0.68 -6.32 -21.95
CA ASP A 127 0.07 -7.65 -21.83
C ASP A 127 -0.14 -8.07 -20.37
N ARG A 128 0.77 -7.68 -19.47
CA ARG A 128 0.64 -7.91 -18.03
C ARG A 128 -0.56 -7.17 -17.45
N ILE A 129 -0.68 -5.87 -17.73
CA ILE A 129 -1.83 -5.07 -17.29
C ILE A 129 -3.13 -5.64 -17.88
N ALA A 130 -3.13 -6.01 -19.16
CA ALA A 130 -4.29 -6.55 -19.83
C ALA A 130 -4.77 -7.87 -19.20
N ARG A 131 -3.85 -8.75 -18.79
CA ARG A 131 -4.17 -9.95 -18.00
C ARG A 131 -4.59 -9.62 -16.58
N LEU A 132 -4.01 -8.59 -15.97
CA LEU A 132 -4.34 -8.20 -14.60
C LEU A 132 -5.79 -7.73 -14.49
N VAL A 133 -6.23 -6.85 -15.39
CA VAL A 133 -7.59 -6.26 -15.41
C VAL A 133 -8.70 -7.31 -15.50
N THR A 134 -8.43 -8.48 -16.06
CA THR A 134 -9.41 -9.58 -16.15
C THR A 134 -9.48 -10.43 -14.87
N THR A 135 -8.72 -10.10 -13.83
CA THR A 135 -8.72 -10.77 -12.51
C THR A 135 -9.48 -9.95 -11.46
N GLN A 136 -9.80 -10.57 -10.31
CA GLN A 136 -10.26 -9.81 -9.15
C GLN A 136 -9.06 -9.25 -8.37
N PRO A 137 -9.10 -7.97 -7.98
CA PRO A 137 -8.22 -7.40 -6.97
C PRO A 137 -8.26 -8.24 -5.70
N LYS A 138 -7.10 -8.58 -5.15
CA LYS A 138 -7.01 -9.29 -3.87
C LYS A 138 -7.15 -8.37 -2.68
N SER A 139 -6.82 -7.09 -2.85
CA SER A 139 -6.83 -6.08 -1.80
C SER A 139 -8.15 -5.33 -1.78
N ASP A 140 -8.74 -5.24 -0.60
CA ASP A 140 -9.71 -4.21 -0.20
C ASP A 140 -8.91 -3.19 0.63
N PRO A 141 -8.38 -2.10 0.05
CA PRO A 141 -7.60 -1.12 0.78
C PRO A 141 -8.48 -0.47 1.83
N ARG A 142 -8.11 -0.62 3.10
CA ARG A 142 -8.81 -0.01 4.23
C ARG A 142 -7.93 1.03 4.89
N TRP A 143 -8.55 2.15 5.26
CA TRP A 143 -7.96 3.20 6.08
C TRP A 143 -8.96 3.55 7.17
N THR A 144 -8.69 3.07 8.38
CA THR A 144 -9.60 3.22 9.52
C THR A 144 -9.22 4.43 10.37
N ILE A 145 -10.11 4.82 11.29
CA ILE A 145 -9.80 5.88 12.25
C ILE A 145 -8.62 5.53 13.16
N ASP A 146 -8.38 4.24 13.41
CA ASP A 146 -7.24 3.80 14.21
C ASP A 146 -5.93 3.93 13.42
N ASP A 147 -5.95 3.69 12.10
CA ASP A 147 -4.81 3.97 11.22
C ASP A 147 -4.51 5.47 11.18
N VAL A 148 -5.55 6.31 11.12
CA VAL A 148 -5.42 7.78 11.19
C VAL A 148 -4.80 8.21 12.52
N ARG A 149 -5.26 7.65 13.65
CA ARG A 149 -4.67 7.96 14.96
C ARG A 149 -3.21 7.51 15.05
N ALA A 150 -2.90 6.34 14.52
CA ALA A 150 -1.55 5.77 14.52
C ALA A 150 -0.58 6.54 13.61
N SER A 151 -1.07 7.23 12.58
CA SER A 151 -0.25 8.03 11.66
C SER A 151 0.12 9.41 12.23
N LEU A 152 -0.52 9.84 13.33
CA LEU A 152 -0.29 11.15 13.94
C LEU A 152 1.19 11.36 14.29
N THR A 153 1.79 12.37 13.69
CA THR A 153 3.14 12.83 13.98
C THR A 153 3.08 14.22 14.61
N VAL A 154 3.59 14.33 15.85
CA VAL A 154 3.74 15.61 16.54
C VAL A 154 5.15 16.16 16.30
N LEU A 155 5.24 17.29 15.60
CA LEU A 155 6.52 17.92 15.23
C LEU A 155 6.92 19.00 16.24
N VAL A 156 5.93 19.69 16.82
CA VAL A 156 6.10 20.64 17.91
C VAL A 156 5.32 20.12 19.12
N ALA A 157 6.04 19.67 20.16
CA ALA A 157 5.43 19.06 21.34
C ALA A 157 4.64 20.08 22.19
N ASP A 158 5.12 21.32 22.25
CA ASP A 158 4.54 22.40 23.05
C ASP A 158 4.23 23.62 22.17
N GLU A 159 2.98 23.67 21.68
CA GLU A 159 2.49 24.76 20.83
C GLU A 159 2.41 26.11 21.57
N SER A 160 2.48 26.13 22.91
CA SER A 160 2.44 27.38 23.69
C SER A 160 3.72 28.21 23.59
N LYS A 161 4.84 27.56 23.22
CA LYS A 161 6.14 28.21 23.01
C LYS A 161 6.27 28.87 21.65
N LEU A 162 5.30 28.66 20.77
CA LEU A 162 5.29 29.25 19.44
C LEU A 162 5.01 30.76 19.52
N PRO A 163 5.55 31.57 18.59
CA PRO A 163 5.36 33.02 18.59
C PRO A 163 3.90 33.45 18.72
N ALA A 164 3.64 34.44 19.58
CA ALA A 164 2.29 34.99 19.79
C ALA A 164 1.79 35.83 18.60
N ARG A 165 2.68 36.22 17.68
CA ARG A 165 2.42 37.01 16.48
C ARG A 165 3.37 36.55 15.35
N PRO A 166 3.11 36.90 14.07
CA PRO A 166 4.00 36.57 12.96
C PRO A 166 5.47 36.90 13.25
N SER A 167 6.34 35.93 12.97
CA SER A 167 7.80 36.07 13.09
C SER A 167 8.48 36.51 11.79
N TYR A 168 7.69 36.88 10.79
CA TYR A 168 8.10 37.31 9.45
C TYR A 168 7.42 38.66 9.12
N PRO A 169 7.95 39.42 8.15
CA PRO A 169 7.40 40.74 7.82
C PRO A 169 6.03 40.61 7.16
N ILE A 170 4.97 40.96 7.89
CA ILE A 170 3.61 41.11 7.35
C ILE A 170 2.83 42.10 8.20
N ALA A 171 1.97 42.90 7.56
CA ALA A 171 1.12 43.86 8.24
C ALA A 171 -0.15 43.20 8.82
N ASP A 172 -0.82 42.37 8.04
CA ASP A 172 -2.01 41.62 8.42
C ASP A 172 -1.92 40.19 7.86
N ILE A 173 -2.13 39.17 8.71
CA ILE A 173 -2.15 37.76 8.33
C ILE A 173 -3.26 37.49 7.29
N ALA A 174 -4.34 38.26 7.31
CA ALA A 174 -5.43 38.13 6.34
C ALA A 174 -4.99 38.40 4.89
N ASP A 175 -3.87 39.10 4.69
CA ASP A 175 -3.29 39.35 3.37
C ASP A 175 -2.40 38.20 2.88
N LEU A 176 -2.23 37.11 3.64
CA LEU A 176 -1.45 35.95 3.20
C LEU A 176 -2.10 35.24 2.00
N MET A 177 -1.36 35.22 0.90
CA MET A 177 -1.62 34.36 -0.24
C MET A 177 -0.70 33.14 -0.20
N THR A 178 -1.19 31.99 -0.64
CA THR A 178 -0.38 30.76 -0.68
C THR A 178 -0.30 30.18 -2.06
N VAL A 179 0.91 29.76 -2.45
CA VAL A 179 1.19 29.07 -3.70
C VAL A 179 1.61 27.64 -3.39
N MET A 180 0.86 26.68 -3.94
CA MET A 180 1.14 25.25 -3.81
C MET A 180 2.23 24.86 -4.82
N VAL A 181 3.48 24.75 -4.36
CA VAL A 181 4.60 24.34 -5.21
C VAL A 181 4.69 22.82 -5.21
N ARG A 182 4.28 22.21 -6.32
CA ARG A 182 4.20 20.74 -6.46
C ARG A 182 5.53 20.06 -6.81
N GLY A 183 6.45 20.78 -7.45
CA GLY A 183 7.68 20.19 -8.01
C GLY A 183 7.41 19.35 -9.27
N ARG A 184 8.47 18.81 -9.89
CA ARG A 184 8.38 18.08 -11.18
C ARG A 184 7.65 16.73 -11.05
N HIS A 185 7.83 16.03 -9.93
CA HIS A 185 7.30 14.67 -9.73
C HIS A 185 6.34 14.56 -8.55
N ALA A 186 5.75 15.68 -8.13
CA ALA A 186 4.84 15.74 -6.99
C ALA A 186 5.43 15.22 -5.65
N ALA A 187 6.75 15.14 -5.53
CA ALA A 187 7.45 14.52 -4.41
C ALA A 187 8.81 15.18 -4.14
N GLY A 188 9.28 15.06 -2.90
CA GLY A 188 10.62 15.46 -2.48
C GLY A 188 10.74 16.91 -2.02
N ASP A 189 11.97 17.38 -1.87
CA ASP A 189 12.30 18.67 -1.23
C ASP A 189 11.73 19.90 -1.95
N ALA A 190 11.40 19.77 -3.24
CA ALA A 190 10.77 20.84 -3.99
C ALA A 190 9.31 21.08 -3.58
N ALA A 191 8.65 20.07 -3.01
CA ALA A 191 7.24 20.13 -2.65
C ALA A 191 7.03 20.92 -1.34
N ARG A 192 6.40 22.09 -1.48
CA ARG A 192 6.24 23.06 -0.39
C ARG A 192 5.09 24.02 -0.66
N VAL A 193 4.59 24.63 0.42
CA VAL A 193 3.70 25.79 0.35
C VAL A 193 4.56 27.04 0.49
N VAL A 194 4.41 27.97 -0.45
CA VAL A 194 5.06 29.29 -0.39
C VAL A 194 4.02 30.31 0.05
N PHE A 195 4.37 31.14 1.03
CA PHE A 195 3.54 32.20 1.57
C PHE A 195 4.01 33.55 1.00
N VAL A 196 3.08 34.31 0.49
CA VAL A 196 3.30 35.61 -0.16
C VAL A 196 2.41 36.65 0.52
N ASP A 197 2.97 37.82 0.85
CA ASP A 197 2.17 38.96 1.27
C ASP A 197 1.40 39.52 0.07
N GLY A 198 0.08 39.48 0.14
CA GLY A 198 -0.81 39.92 -0.93
C GLY A 198 -0.76 41.41 -1.25
N ARG A 199 -0.21 42.24 -0.35
CA ARG A 199 -0.06 43.69 -0.55
C ARG A 199 1.25 44.07 -1.20
N THR A 200 2.34 43.43 -0.78
CA THR A 200 3.70 43.75 -1.25
C THR A 200 4.18 42.83 -2.37
N HIS A 201 3.52 41.67 -2.52
CA HIS A 201 3.89 40.56 -3.39
C HIS A 201 5.25 39.93 -3.03
N GLU A 202 5.75 40.17 -1.82
CA GLU A 202 6.98 39.55 -1.33
C GLU A 202 6.71 38.15 -0.76
N THR A 203 7.64 37.22 -0.99
CA THR A 203 7.60 35.92 -0.32
C THR A 203 8.01 36.09 1.13
N VAL A 204 7.15 35.70 2.06
CA VAL A 204 7.36 35.86 3.51
C VAL A 204 7.80 34.57 4.20
N GLY A 205 7.64 33.42 3.54
CA GLY A 205 8.19 32.15 4.00
C GLY A 205 7.69 30.94 3.22
N GLU A 206 8.13 29.76 3.65
CA GLU A 206 7.76 28.48 3.02
C GLU A 206 7.67 27.35 4.04
N VAL A 207 6.77 26.41 3.79
CA VAL A 207 6.58 25.19 4.59
C VAL A 207 6.74 23.96 3.70
N ARG A 208 7.70 23.11 4.03
CA ARG A 208 7.91 21.84 3.32
C ARG A 208 6.83 20.83 3.69
N THR A 209 6.27 20.18 2.67
CA THR A 209 5.24 19.13 2.83
C THR A 209 5.78 17.74 2.52
N GLY A 210 6.87 17.65 1.74
CA GLY A 210 7.51 16.40 1.32
C GLY A 210 6.84 15.72 0.11
N TRP A 211 5.55 15.96 -0.07
CA TRP A 211 4.76 15.62 -1.27
C TRP A 211 3.99 16.85 -1.74
N ALA A 212 3.59 16.86 -3.02
CA ALA A 212 2.93 18.00 -3.62
C ALA A 212 1.72 18.42 -2.79
N PRO A 213 1.68 19.65 -2.29
CA PRO A 213 0.48 20.17 -1.67
C PRO A 213 -0.59 20.36 -2.75
N HIS A 214 -1.81 19.95 -2.42
CA HIS A 214 -2.96 20.02 -3.33
C HIS A 214 -3.86 21.20 -2.99
N LEU A 215 -4.22 21.33 -1.72
CA LEU A 215 -5.13 22.36 -1.21
C LEU A 215 -4.69 22.79 0.19
N MET A 216 -4.96 24.04 0.52
CA MET A 216 -4.86 24.56 1.87
C MET A 216 -6.16 25.27 2.25
N ASP A 217 -6.63 25.02 3.47
CA ASP A 217 -7.70 25.80 4.07
C ASP A 217 -7.20 26.52 5.32
N TYR A 218 -7.69 27.74 5.51
CA TYR A 218 -7.56 28.46 6.77
C TYR A 218 -8.57 27.94 7.79
N HIS A 219 -8.20 27.94 9.06
CA HIS A 219 -9.12 27.53 10.11
C HIS A 219 -10.27 28.54 10.23
N PRO A 220 -11.55 28.09 10.27
CA PRO A 220 -12.70 28.97 10.11
C PRO A 220 -12.95 29.92 11.30
N ARG A 221 -12.30 29.69 12.45
CA ARG A 221 -12.53 30.45 13.69
C ARG A 221 -11.26 30.91 14.41
N ASP A 222 -10.10 30.49 13.93
CA ASP A 222 -8.82 30.77 14.60
C ASP A 222 -7.84 31.18 13.51
N PRO A 223 -7.56 32.48 13.34
CA PRO A 223 -6.78 33.00 12.24
C PRO A 223 -5.31 32.54 12.28
N ARG A 224 -4.89 31.86 13.34
CA ARG A 224 -3.53 31.36 13.51
C ARG A 224 -3.25 30.09 12.70
N TRP A 225 -4.26 29.28 12.41
CA TRP A 225 -4.04 27.93 11.90
C TRP A 225 -4.47 27.77 10.44
N ALA A 226 -3.68 27.02 9.69
CA ALA A 226 -4.03 26.52 8.37
C ALA A 226 -3.77 25.01 8.28
N TYR A 227 -4.44 24.37 7.31
CA TYR A 227 -4.34 22.93 7.08
C TYR A 227 -4.05 22.67 5.61
N VAL A 228 -2.94 22.00 5.32
CA VAL A 228 -2.53 21.62 3.96
C VAL A 228 -2.77 20.14 3.76
N ARG A 229 -3.38 19.77 2.63
CA ARG A 229 -3.49 18.40 2.16
C ARG A 229 -2.49 18.17 1.04
N ASP A 230 -1.70 17.11 1.13
CA ASP A 230 -0.81 16.69 0.05
C ASP A 230 -1.37 15.51 -0.76
N ASP A 231 -0.77 15.28 -1.93
CA ASP A 231 -1.17 14.24 -2.88
C ASP A 231 -0.99 12.80 -2.31
N MET A 232 -0.33 12.65 -1.15
CA MET A 232 -0.20 11.37 -0.44
C MET A 232 -1.17 11.20 0.73
N GLY A 233 -2.13 12.12 0.86
CA GLY A 233 -3.19 12.08 1.85
C GLY A 233 -2.79 12.60 3.23
N TRP A 234 -1.60 13.18 3.40
CA TRP A 234 -1.27 13.82 4.67
C TRP A 234 -2.00 15.16 4.82
N VAL A 235 -2.53 15.40 6.01
CA VAL A 235 -3.01 16.69 6.48
C VAL A 235 -1.98 17.28 7.43
N HIS A 236 -1.43 18.44 7.07
CA HIS A 236 -0.42 19.18 7.83
C HIS A 236 -1.10 20.36 8.52
N LYS A 237 -1.02 20.45 9.86
CA LYS A 237 -1.44 21.62 10.63
C LYS A 237 -0.29 22.62 10.66
N ILE A 238 -0.49 23.81 10.11
CA ILE A 238 0.52 24.88 10.00
C ILE A 238 0.20 26.00 10.98
N ASP A 239 1.17 26.39 11.80
CA ASP A 239 1.14 27.64 12.57
C ASP A 239 1.49 28.81 11.65
N LEU A 240 0.53 29.66 11.34
CA LEU A 240 0.74 30.82 10.48
C LEU A 240 1.62 31.88 11.15
N HIS A 241 1.81 31.88 12.47
CA HIS A 241 2.72 32.85 13.10
C HIS A 241 4.19 32.50 12.89
N SER A 242 4.52 31.22 12.81
CA SER A 242 5.90 30.75 12.66
C SER A 242 6.20 30.16 11.28
N LEU A 243 5.18 29.98 10.44
CA LEU A 243 5.24 29.26 9.16
C LEU A 243 5.94 27.91 9.32
N GLN A 244 5.41 27.08 10.21
CA GLN A 244 5.89 25.71 10.38
C GLN A 244 4.75 24.72 10.57
N THR A 245 4.96 23.48 10.12
CA THR A 245 4.05 22.38 10.42
C THR A 245 4.24 21.97 11.88
N VAL A 246 3.19 22.06 12.69
CA VAL A 246 3.23 21.67 14.11
C VAL A 246 2.89 20.19 14.30
N ARG A 247 2.01 19.65 13.45
CA ARG A 247 1.59 18.25 13.46
C ARG A 247 1.16 17.83 12.06
N LYS A 248 1.20 16.55 11.79
CA LYS A 248 0.59 15.97 10.58
C LYS A 248 -0.02 14.61 10.86
N VAL A 249 -1.02 14.27 10.08
CA VAL A 249 -1.75 13.00 10.16
C VAL A 249 -2.12 12.56 8.75
N ARG A 250 -2.23 11.25 8.51
CA ARG A 250 -2.73 10.67 7.27
C ARG A 250 -3.89 9.74 7.58
#